data_AF-A0A7C2SIT6-F1
#
_entry.id   AF-A0A7C2SIT6-F1
#
_cell.length_a   1.000
_cell.length_b   1.000
_cell.length_c   1.000
_cell.angle_alpha   90.00
_cell.angle_beta   90.00
_cell.angle_gamma   90.00
#
_symmetry.space_group_name_H-M   'P 1'
#
loop_
_entity.id
_entity.type
_entity.pdbx_description
1 polymer ?
#
loop_
_entity_poly.entity_id
_entity_poly.type
_entity_poly.pdbx_seq_one_letter_code
_entity_poly.pdbx_strand_id
1 'polypeptide(L)'
;MTSTQWVLRRATLDALLQLMAGSGAQAASERAAPAGLRAAAPPAGCCLLHVFVTARRQWSVIEREPGGVRGEVLRRDDYRCAVPVCSERRSLEVHHIRFRSAGGDDHPQNLVTLCAFHHHALHDGRLRIRGRVFESAEDLSYELAIDTTGQARARFHGEEVRP
;
A
#
# COMPACT_ATOMS: atom_id res chain seq x y z
N MET A 1 -18.01 -10.35 -25.90
CA MET A 1 -18.96 -11.11 -25.06
C MET A 1 -18.89 -10.52 -23.66
N THR A 2 -19.97 -9.87 -23.26
CA THR A 2 -20.18 -9.10 -22.04
C THR A 2 -20.52 -10.00 -20.86
N SER A 3 -19.90 -9.80 -19.69
CA SER A 3 -20.49 -10.05 -18.36
C SER A 3 -19.48 -9.58 -17.30
N THR A 4 -19.61 -8.40 -16.69
CA THR A 4 -20.48 -8.09 -15.56
C THR A 4 -20.29 -9.05 -14.40
N GLN A 5 -19.37 -8.74 -13.47
CA GLN A 5 -19.55 -8.88 -12.02
C GLN A 5 -18.30 -8.37 -11.30
N TRP A 6 -18.51 -7.73 -10.13
CA TRP A 6 -17.56 -7.08 -9.21
C TRP A 6 -17.60 -5.56 -9.09
N VAL A 7 -18.56 -4.87 -9.71
CA VAL A 7 -19.02 -3.58 -9.16
C VAL A 7 -20.17 -3.88 -8.19
N LEU A 8 -19.85 -4.22 -6.94
CA LEU A 8 -20.77 -3.89 -5.87
C LEU A 8 -20.86 -2.36 -5.89
N ARG A 9 -21.94 -1.84 -6.48
CA ARG A 9 -22.21 -0.40 -6.51
C ARG A 9 -22.07 0.08 -5.06
N ARG A 10 -21.19 1.05 -4.84
CA ARG A 10 -20.91 1.73 -3.55
C ARG A 10 -22.17 1.90 -2.66
N ALA A 11 -23.33 2.13 -3.30
CA ALA A 11 -24.65 2.21 -2.70
C ALA A 11 -25.09 0.99 -1.86
N THR A 12 -24.79 -0.26 -2.24
CA THR A 12 -25.28 -1.44 -1.48
C THR A 12 -24.50 -1.66 -0.18
N LEU A 13 -23.19 -1.35 -0.18
CA LEU A 13 -22.37 -1.43 1.04
C LEU A 13 -22.60 -0.25 1.99
N ASP A 14 -22.88 0.94 1.46
CA ASP A 14 -23.20 2.11 2.29
C ASP A 14 -24.58 1.98 2.93
N ALA A 15 -25.56 1.38 2.23
CA ALA A 15 -26.86 1.04 2.79
C ALA A 15 -26.76 -0.02 3.91
N LEU A 16 -25.92 -1.06 3.72
CA LEU A 16 -25.66 -2.06 4.76
C LEU A 16 -24.96 -1.46 5.99
N LEU A 17 -24.02 -0.53 5.82
CA LEU A 17 -23.41 0.18 6.94
C LEU A 17 -24.40 1.08 7.68
N GLN A 18 -25.32 1.76 6.97
CA GLN A 18 -26.34 2.59 7.60
C GLN A 18 -27.36 1.76 8.41
N LEU A 19 -27.69 0.56 7.92
CA LEU A 19 -28.54 -0.39 8.64
C LEU A 19 -27.84 -0.96 9.90
N MET A 20 -26.52 -1.14 9.86
CA MET A 20 -25.74 -1.68 10.99
C MET A 20 -25.28 -0.61 11.99
N ALA A 21 -25.21 0.67 11.58
CA ALA A 21 -24.71 1.76 12.43
C ALA A 21 -25.76 2.34 13.39
N GLY A 22 -27.04 2.02 13.23
CA GLY A 22 -28.11 2.62 14.02
C GLY A 22 -28.27 4.12 13.74
N SER A 23 -29.52 4.59 13.74
CA SER A 23 -29.83 6.01 13.56
C SER A 23 -29.33 6.84 14.74
N GLY A 24 -28.12 7.41 14.64
CA GLY A 24 -27.67 8.41 15.60
C GLY A 24 -26.16 8.58 15.72
N ALA A 25 -25.53 9.21 14.72
CA ALA A 25 -24.31 10.00 14.92
C ALA A 25 -23.99 10.78 13.64
N GLN A 26 -24.62 11.95 13.47
CA GLN A 26 -24.15 12.94 12.50
C GLN A 26 -22.92 13.67 13.06
N ALA A 27 -21.93 13.82 12.18
CA ALA A 27 -20.90 14.87 12.16
C ALA A 27 -20.03 15.06 13.42
N ALA A 28 -18.77 14.62 13.33
CA ALA A 28 -17.67 15.29 14.00
C ALA A 28 -16.59 15.58 12.95
N SER A 29 -16.39 16.87 12.66
CA SER A 29 -15.40 17.37 11.73
C SER A 29 -13.98 17.01 12.19
N GLU A 30 -13.11 16.79 11.22
CA GLU A 30 -11.68 16.58 11.41
C GLU A 30 -11.08 17.73 12.25
N ARG A 31 -10.63 17.41 13.45
CA ARG A 31 -9.61 18.19 14.16
C ARG A 31 -8.42 17.28 14.37
N ALA A 32 -7.24 17.80 14.08
CA ALA A 32 -5.96 17.15 14.27
C ALA A 32 -5.85 16.53 15.66
N ALA A 33 -5.48 15.25 15.74
CA ALA A 33 -5.27 14.56 17.00
C ALA A 33 -4.00 15.11 17.69
N PRO A 34 -4.05 15.50 18.98
CA PRO A 34 -2.85 15.88 19.71
C PRO A 34 -1.98 14.65 19.99
N ALA A 35 -0.66 14.86 19.96
CA ALA A 35 0.33 13.85 20.32
C ALA A 35 0.10 13.39 21.76
N GLY A 36 -0.10 12.08 21.96
CA GLY A 36 -0.15 11.46 23.30
C GLY A 36 -1.35 10.55 23.59
N LEU A 37 -2.34 10.43 22.70
CA LEU A 37 -3.44 9.49 22.92
C LEU A 37 -2.98 8.04 22.60
N ARG A 38 -2.76 7.23 23.64
CA ARG A 38 -2.78 5.77 23.47
C ARG A 38 -4.15 5.43 22.90
N ALA A 39 -4.20 4.96 21.66
CA ALA A 39 -5.45 4.50 21.06
C ALA A 39 -6.04 3.43 22.00
N ALA A 40 -7.19 3.73 22.60
CA ALA A 40 -7.91 2.76 23.42
C ALA A 40 -8.15 1.52 22.57
N ALA A 41 -7.83 0.34 23.11
CA ALA A 41 -8.14 -0.91 22.43
C ALA A 41 -9.63 -0.93 22.10
N PRO A 42 -10.01 -1.28 20.87
CA PRO A 42 -11.42 -1.32 20.49
C PRO A 42 -12.17 -2.30 21.41
N PRO A 43 -13.42 -2.00 21.81
CA PRO A 43 -14.16 -2.86 22.74
C PRO A 43 -14.29 -4.27 22.18
N ALA A 44 -14.32 -5.28 23.07
CA ALA A 44 -14.44 -6.68 22.68
C ALA A 44 -15.65 -6.88 21.75
N GLY A 45 -15.42 -7.39 20.54
CA GLY A 45 -16.43 -7.50 19.46
C GLY A 45 -16.23 -6.50 18.30
N CYS A 46 -15.49 -5.41 18.50
CA CYS A 46 -15.14 -4.48 17.41
C CYS A 46 -13.98 -4.95 16.52
N CYS A 47 -13.34 -6.08 16.82
CA CYS A 47 -12.23 -6.60 16.02
C CYS A 47 -12.66 -6.90 14.57
N LEU A 48 -13.84 -7.52 14.37
CA LEU A 48 -14.37 -7.77 13.04
C LEU A 48 -14.68 -6.46 12.30
N LEU A 49 -15.33 -5.52 12.97
CA LEU A 49 -15.59 -4.19 12.40
C LEU A 49 -14.30 -3.46 12.03
N HIS A 50 -13.27 -3.55 12.87
CA HIS A 50 -11.95 -2.97 12.59
C HIS A 50 -11.30 -3.62 11.36
N VAL A 51 -11.32 -4.95 11.26
CA VAL A 51 -10.86 -5.69 10.07
C VAL A 51 -11.62 -5.27 8.81
N PHE A 52 -12.95 -5.14 8.88
CA PHE A 52 -13.75 -4.70 7.73
C PHE A 52 -13.45 -3.24 7.34
N VAL A 53 -13.32 -2.34 8.31
CA VAL A 53 -13.01 -0.92 8.05
C VAL A 53 -11.61 -0.77 7.48
N THR A 54 -10.61 -1.49 7.98
CA THR A 54 -9.25 -1.47 7.43
C THR A 54 -9.22 -2.08 6.03
N ALA A 55 -9.90 -3.22 5.82
CA ALA A 55 -10.02 -3.82 4.49
C ALA A 55 -10.70 -2.88 3.48
N ARG A 56 -11.84 -2.27 3.83
CA ARG A 56 -12.52 -1.28 2.97
C ARG A 56 -11.64 -0.07 2.68
N ARG A 57 -10.87 0.40 3.67
CA ARG A 57 -9.91 1.49 3.47
C ARG A 57 -8.83 1.07 2.49
N GLN A 58 -8.28 -0.14 2.59
CA GLN A 58 -7.26 -0.62 1.66
C GLN A 58 -7.80 -0.83 0.22
N TRP A 59 -9.02 -1.35 0.09
CA TRP A 59 -9.65 -1.63 -1.21
C TRP A 59 -10.50 -0.49 -1.80
N SER A 60 -10.37 0.73 -1.28
CA SER A 60 -11.09 1.87 -1.84
C SER A 60 -10.63 2.15 -3.27
N VAL A 61 -11.61 2.42 -4.14
CA VAL A 61 -11.55 2.22 -5.60
C VAL A 61 -10.53 3.12 -6.30
N ILE A 62 -9.77 2.53 -7.23
CA ILE A 62 -9.07 3.27 -8.29
C ILE A 62 -10.14 3.74 -9.28
N GLU A 63 -10.52 5.02 -9.22
CA GLU A 63 -11.63 5.57 -10.02
C GLU A 63 -11.33 5.56 -11.53
N ARG A 64 -10.04 5.58 -11.91
CA ARG A 64 -9.57 5.46 -13.28
C ARG A 64 -8.28 4.65 -13.34
N GLU A 65 -8.31 3.57 -14.10
CA GLU A 65 -7.10 2.76 -14.32
C GLU A 65 -6.03 3.57 -15.05
N PRO A 66 -4.78 3.56 -14.58
CA PRO A 66 -3.68 4.23 -15.25
C PRO A 66 -3.35 3.53 -16.57
N GLY A 67 -3.07 4.32 -17.61
CA GLY A 67 -2.54 3.80 -18.87
C GLY A 67 -1.02 3.69 -18.89
N GLY A 68 -0.49 3.12 -19.97
CA GLY A 68 0.95 3.03 -20.24
C GLY A 68 1.73 2.21 -19.22
N VAL A 69 3.03 2.47 -19.14
CA VAL A 69 3.98 1.77 -18.26
C VAL A 69 3.55 1.83 -16.79
N ARG A 70 2.99 2.96 -16.34
CA ARG A 70 2.49 3.09 -14.95
C ARG A 70 1.40 2.08 -14.65
N GLY A 71 0.41 1.93 -15.54
CA GLY A 71 -0.66 0.96 -15.37
C GLY A 71 -0.19 -0.48 -15.44
N GLU A 72 0.79 -0.76 -16.29
CA GLU A 72 1.44 -2.06 -16.39
C GLU A 72 2.12 -2.48 -15.09
N VAL A 73 2.95 -1.60 -14.52
CA VAL A 73 3.65 -1.85 -13.27
C VAL A 73 2.67 -2.03 -12.11
N LEU A 74 1.65 -1.18 -12.01
CA LEU A 74 0.64 -1.29 -10.96
C LEU A 74 -0.16 -2.60 -11.02
N ARG A 75 -0.52 -3.06 -12.23
CA ARG A 75 -1.20 -4.35 -12.40
C ARG A 75 -0.31 -5.53 -12.07
N ARG A 76 0.96 -5.49 -12.50
CA ARG A 76 1.96 -6.53 -12.18
C ARG A 76 2.11 -6.69 -10.66
N ASP A 77 2.13 -5.57 -9.95
CA ASP A 77 2.32 -5.54 -8.49
C ASP A 77 0.98 -5.67 -7.70
N ASP A 78 -0.10 -6.15 -8.31
CA ASP A 78 -1.45 -6.33 -7.73
C ASP A 78 -2.02 -5.07 -7.03
N TYR A 79 -1.68 -3.89 -7.53
CA TYR A 79 -2.02 -2.61 -6.90
C TYR A 79 -1.70 -2.62 -5.40
N ARG A 80 -0.51 -3.09 -5.05
CA ARG A 80 -0.01 -3.19 -3.68
C ARG A 80 1.43 -2.68 -3.63
N CYS A 81 1.81 -2.11 -2.50
CA CYS A 81 3.20 -1.83 -2.20
C CYS A 81 4.04 -3.12 -2.27
N ALA A 82 5.11 -3.12 -3.06
CA ALA A 82 5.99 -4.28 -3.25
C ALA A 82 6.90 -4.58 -2.05
N VAL A 83 7.09 -3.62 -1.14
CA VAL A 83 7.88 -3.83 0.08
C VAL A 83 7.29 -4.98 0.90
N PRO A 84 8.09 -6.01 1.27
CA PRO A 84 7.63 -7.12 2.10
C PRO A 84 6.99 -6.62 3.38
N VAL A 85 6.06 -7.40 3.93
CA VAL A 85 5.25 -7.07 5.13
C VAL A 85 4.33 -5.85 5.02
N CYS A 86 4.39 -5.06 3.94
CA CYS A 86 3.46 -3.95 3.71
C CYS A 86 2.18 -4.44 3.02
N SER A 87 1.01 -4.05 3.51
CA SER A 87 -0.29 -4.37 2.90
C SER A 87 -1.01 -3.16 2.31
N GLU A 88 -0.31 -2.02 2.17
CA GLU A 88 -0.93 -0.79 1.66
C GLU A 88 -1.24 -0.91 0.15
N ARG A 89 -2.48 -0.57 -0.20
CA ARG A 89 -3.04 -0.59 -1.57
C ARG A 89 -3.46 0.80 -2.06
N ARG A 90 -3.23 1.85 -1.26
CA ARG A 90 -3.51 3.24 -1.62
C ARG A 90 -2.25 4.08 -1.70
N SER A 91 -2.41 5.27 -2.26
CA SER A 91 -1.33 6.26 -2.43
C SER A 91 -0.09 5.61 -3.05
N LEU A 92 -0.34 4.84 -4.13
CA LEU A 92 0.65 4.05 -4.82
C LEU A 92 1.34 4.86 -5.91
N GLU A 93 2.67 4.78 -5.89
CA GLU A 93 3.56 5.49 -6.78
C GLU A 93 4.50 4.47 -7.43
N VAL A 94 4.79 4.68 -8.72
CA VAL A 94 5.75 3.85 -9.45
C VAL A 94 7.11 4.52 -9.34
N HIS A 95 8.08 3.79 -8.81
CA HIS A 95 9.42 4.29 -8.53
C HIS A 95 10.48 3.51 -9.30
N HIS A 96 11.56 4.18 -9.68
CA HIS A 96 12.72 3.57 -10.31
C HIS A 96 13.62 2.85 -9.30
N ILE A 97 13.86 1.56 -9.46
CA ILE A 97 14.77 0.77 -8.60
C ILE A 97 16.19 1.32 -8.70
N ARG A 98 16.73 1.38 -9.92
CA ARG A 98 17.88 2.23 -10.24
C ARG A 98 17.35 3.61 -10.55
N PHE A 99 17.72 4.59 -9.73
CA PHE A 99 17.17 5.94 -9.84
C PHE A 99 17.46 6.54 -11.21
N ARG A 100 16.52 7.33 -11.74
CA ARG A 100 16.70 8.05 -13.00
C ARG A 100 17.94 8.96 -12.97
N SER A 101 18.21 9.61 -11.84
CA SER A 101 19.42 10.44 -11.63
C SER A 101 20.72 9.64 -11.72
N ALA A 102 20.66 8.32 -11.52
CA ALA A 102 21.78 7.39 -11.70
C ALA A 102 21.73 6.65 -13.05
N GLY A 103 20.95 7.13 -14.01
CA GLY A 103 20.82 6.54 -15.36
C GLY A 103 19.91 5.30 -15.42
N GLY A 104 18.96 5.14 -14.50
CA GLY A 104 17.91 4.14 -14.62
C GLY A 104 16.92 4.45 -15.74
N ASP A 105 16.51 3.42 -16.48
CA ASP A 105 15.54 3.50 -17.58
C ASP A 105 14.07 3.46 -17.07
N ASP A 106 13.13 3.80 -17.95
CA ASP A 106 11.68 3.68 -17.70
C ASP A 106 11.13 2.30 -18.05
N HIS A 107 11.99 1.29 -18.23
CA HIS A 107 11.54 -0.06 -18.55
C HIS A 107 10.81 -0.65 -17.32
N PRO A 108 9.70 -1.39 -17.48
CA PRO A 108 8.97 -2.00 -16.36
C PRO A 108 9.86 -2.79 -15.38
N GLN A 109 10.93 -3.39 -15.88
CA GLN A 109 11.90 -4.13 -15.05
C GLN A 109 12.71 -3.28 -14.07
N ASN A 110 12.84 -1.99 -14.32
CA ASN A 110 13.47 -1.02 -13.42
C ASN A 110 12.43 -0.28 -12.57
N LEU A 111 11.15 -0.63 -12.66
CA LEU A 111 10.06 0.06 -11.98
C LEU A 111 9.41 -0.83 -10.93
N VAL A 112 9.00 -0.24 -9.81
CA VAL A 112 8.34 -0.94 -8.70
C VAL A 112 7.26 -0.07 -8.07
N THR A 113 6.16 -0.69 -7.66
CA THR A 113 5.07 -0.01 -6.93
C THR A 113 5.39 0.14 -5.46
N LEU A 114 5.36 1.36 -4.94
CA LEU A 114 5.54 1.68 -3.53
C LEU A 114 4.35 2.51 -3.02
N CYS A 115 3.97 2.33 -1.75
CA CYS A 115 3.11 3.32 -1.10
C CYS A 115 3.92 4.57 -0.76
N ALA A 116 3.23 5.71 -0.62
CA ALA A 116 3.86 6.99 -0.29
C ALA A 116 4.86 6.88 0.88
N PHE A 117 4.54 6.16 1.96
CA PHE A 117 5.46 5.99 3.09
C PHE A 117 6.79 5.34 2.68
N HIS A 118 6.75 4.22 1.97
CA HIS A 118 7.96 3.51 1.54
C HIS A 118 8.69 4.24 0.42
N HIS A 119 7.98 4.95 -0.43
CA HIS A 119 8.60 5.81 -1.43
C HIS A 119 9.46 6.90 -0.77
N HIS A 120 8.94 7.58 0.26
CA HIS A 120 9.72 8.56 1.04
C HIS A 120 10.87 7.89 1.80
N ALA A 121 10.62 6.74 2.45
CA ALA A 121 11.66 6.01 3.17
C ALA A 121 12.85 5.61 2.27
N LEU A 122 12.57 5.32 0.99
CA LEU A 122 13.59 5.01 0.00
C LEU A 122 14.44 6.24 -0.35
N HIS A 123 13.83 7.41 -0.54
CA HIS A 123 14.56 8.66 -0.77
C HIS A 123 15.34 9.13 0.46
N ASP A 124 14.80 8.87 1.66
CA ASP A 124 15.47 9.17 2.94
C ASP A 124 16.63 8.22 3.27
N GLY A 125 16.88 7.19 2.44
CA GLY A 125 17.91 6.18 2.68
C GLY A 125 17.58 5.19 3.80
N ARG A 126 16.33 5.17 4.29
CA ARG A 126 15.82 4.23 5.31
C ARG A 126 15.35 2.90 4.73
N LEU A 127 15.16 2.85 3.42
CA LEU A 127 14.84 1.66 2.64
C LEU A 127 15.79 1.59 1.45
N ARG A 128 16.31 0.39 1.16
CA ARG A 128 17.05 0.10 -0.07
C ARG A 128 16.40 -1.06 -0.80
N ILE A 129 16.24 -0.91 -2.11
CA ILE A 129 15.72 -1.92 -3.02
C ILE A 129 16.77 -2.17 -4.09
N ARG A 130 17.06 -3.44 -4.40
CA ARG A 130 17.97 -3.82 -5.49
C ARG A 130 17.39 -4.99 -6.28
N GLY A 131 17.80 -5.11 -7.53
CA GLY A 131 17.38 -6.16 -8.46
C GLY A 131 16.68 -5.58 -9.69
N ARG A 132 15.98 -6.45 -10.42
CA ARG A 132 15.07 -6.12 -11.52
C ARG A 132 13.81 -6.94 -11.35
N VAL A 133 12.67 -6.39 -11.76
CA VAL A 133 11.38 -7.07 -11.66
C VAL A 133 11.01 -7.67 -13.02
N PHE A 134 10.93 -8.99 -13.12
CA PHE A 134 10.50 -9.64 -14.35
C PHE A 134 9.00 -9.92 -14.28
N GLU A 135 8.61 -11.07 -13.76
CA GLU A 135 7.21 -11.48 -13.64
C GLU A 135 6.59 -11.01 -12.32
N SER A 136 7.38 -11.00 -11.24
CA SER A 136 6.97 -10.61 -9.88
C SER A 136 8.11 -9.91 -9.14
N ALA A 137 7.80 -9.22 -8.04
CA ALA A 137 8.78 -8.54 -7.19
C ALA A 137 9.64 -9.50 -6.32
N GLU A 138 9.60 -10.82 -6.60
CA GLU A 138 10.28 -11.86 -5.84
C GLU A 138 11.81 -11.82 -6.00
N ASP A 139 12.29 -11.37 -7.16
CA ASP A 139 13.73 -11.24 -7.43
C ASP A 139 14.36 -10.00 -6.79
N LEU A 140 13.57 -9.17 -6.10
CA LEU A 140 14.06 -7.98 -5.43
C LEU A 140 14.62 -8.30 -4.04
N SER A 141 15.73 -7.67 -3.70
CA SER A 141 16.22 -7.63 -2.33
C SER A 141 15.83 -6.32 -1.67
N TYR A 142 15.37 -6.39 -0.42
CA TYR A 142 14.96 -5.24 0.37
C TYR A 142 15.78 -5.15 1.65
N GLU A 143 16.24 -3.95 1.98
CA GLU A 143 16.86 -3.62 3.26
C GLU A 143 16.02 -2.55 3.95
N LEU A 144 15.40 -2.89 5.07
CA LEU A 144 14.45 -2.03 5.79
C LEU A 144 15.06 -1.47 7.08
N ALA A 145 14.53 -0.31 7.48
CA ALA A 145 14.88 0.39 8.71
C ALA A 145 16.39 0.58 8.85
N ILE A 146 17.01 1.06 7.77
CA ILE A 146 18.43 1.37 7.72
C ILE A 146 18.70 2.54 8.66
N ASP A 147 19.63 2.34 9.60
CA ASP A 147 20.03 3.38 10.54
C ASP A 147 21.10 4.31 9.97
N THR A 148 21.55 5.27 10.79
CA THR A 148 22.55 6.27 10.39
C THR A 148 23.93 5.68 10.10
N THR A 149 24.20 4.44 10.52
CA THR A 149 25.44 3.72 10.19
C THR A 149 25.34 2.95 8.88
N GLY A 150 24.14 2.88 8.28
CA GLY A 150 23.86 2.10 7.08
C GLY A 150 23.49 0.64 7.37
N GLN A 151 23.32 0.26 8.64
CA GLN A 151 22.93 -1.10 9.01
C GLN A 151 21.42 -1.27 8.89
N ALA A 152 21.00 -2.26 8.10
CA ALA A 152 19.61 -2.67 7.98
C ALA A 152 19.19 -3.55 9.16
N ARG A 153 17.97 -3.33 9.68
CA ARG A 153 17.41 -4.17 10.76
C ARG A 153 16.63 -5.37 10.25
N ALA A 154 16.20 -5.33 8.99
CA ALA A 154 15.56 -6.46 8.34
C ALA A 154 15.99 -6.52 6.87
N ARG A 155 16.26 -7.73 6.40
CA ARG A 155 16.63 -8.01 5.02
C ARG A 155 15.65 -9.02 4.45
N PHE A 156 15.23 -8.79 3.22
CA PHE A 156 14.33 -9.69 2.51
C PHE A 156 14.84 -9.96 1.10
N HIS A 157 14.53 -11.13 0.58
CA HIS A 157 14.61 -11.44 -0.85
C HIS A 157 13.23 -11.96 -1.27
N GLY A 158 12.56 -11.25 -2.15
CA GLY A 158 11.12 -11.40 -2.34
C GLY A 158 10.40 -11.21 -1.01
N GLU A 159 9.55 -12.17 -0.62
CA GLU A 159 8.87 -12.19 0.68
C GLU A 159 9.65 -12.94 1.78
N GLU A 160 10.76 -13.62 1.44
CA GLU A 160 11.56 -14.40 2.38
C GLU A 160 12.46 -13.50 3.23
N VAL A 161 12.46 -13.70 4.56
CA VAL A 161 13.39 -13.03 5.49
C VAL A 161 14.78 -13.65 5.36
N ARG A 162 15.79 -12.81 5.14
CA ARG A 162 17.21 -13.23 5.15
C ARG A 162 17.88 -12.79 6.47
N PRO A 163 18.68 -13.67 7.10
CA PRO A 163 19.42 -13.34 8.33
C PRO A 163 20.47 -12.25 8.12
#